data_AF-A0A5S4YAF0-F1
#
_entry.id   AF-A0A5S4YAF0-F1
#
_cell.length_a   1.000
_cell.length_b   1.000
_cell.length_c   1.000
_cell.angle_alpha   90.00
_cell.angle_beta   90.00
_cell.angle_gamma   90.00
#
_symmetry.space_group_name_H-M   'P 1'
#
loop_
_entity.id
_entity.type
_entity.pdbx_description
1 polymer ?
#
loop_
_entity_poly.entity_id
_entity_poly.type
_entity_poly.pdbx_seq_one_letter_code
_entity_poly.pdbx_strand_id
1 'polypeptide(L)' 'EREAQFTRLRERIEACVERKYQATEFEGTPPGIVLRSIDFRG' A
#
# COMPACT_ATOMS: atom_id res chain seq x y z
N GLU A 1 -19.47 21.07 -9.82
CA GLU A 1 -18.07 20.95 -10.28
C GLU A 1 -17.06 20.56 -9.18
N ARG A 2 -17.21 21.01 -7.93
CA ARG A 2 -16.26 20.70 -6.84
C ARG A 2 -16.25 19.24 -6.38
N GLU A 3 -17.42 18.62 -6.23
CA GLU A 3 -17.55 17.22 -5.77
C GLU A 3 -16.90 16.22 -6.73
N ALA A 4 -17.07 16.41 -8.04
CA ALA A 4 -16.47 15.54 -9.05
C ALA A 4 -14.92 15.55 -8.98
N GLN A 5 -14.32 16.72 -8.69
CA GLN A 5 -12.88 16.83 -8.49
C GLN A 5 -12.42 16.12 -7.21
N PHE A 6 -13.19 16.24 -6.11
CA PHE A 6 -12.91 15.52 -4.87
C PHE A 6 -13.01 14.00 -5.04
N THR A 7 -14.03 13.51 -5.75
CA THR A 7 -14.18 12.08 -6.04
C THR A 7 -12.99 11.56 -6.82
N ARG A 8 -12.58 12.25 -7.90
CA ARG A 8 -11.41 11.85 -8.70
C ARG A 8 -10.11 11.87 -7.89
N LEU A 9 -9.93 12.85 -7.01
CA LEU A 9 -8.75 12.93 -6.15
C LEU A 9 -8.74 11.79 -5.12
N ARG A 10 -9.89 11.49 -4.52
CA ARG A 10 -10.05 10.41 -3.56
C ARG A 10 -9.75 9.05 -4.19
N GLU A 11 -10.30 8.76 -5.36
CA GLU A 11 -10.01 7.51 -6.09
C GLU A 11 -8.51 7.34 -6.36
N ARG A 12 -7.80 8.42 -6.72
CA ARG A 12 -6.35 8.38 -6.93
C ARG A 12 -5.58 8.11 -5.64
N ILE A 13 -6.04 8.64 -4.50
CA ILE A 13 -5.44 8.41 -3.18
C ILE A 13 -5.66 6.97 -2.76
N GLU A 14 -6.90 6.48 -2.83
CA GLU A 14 -7.26 5.10 -2.46
C GLU A 14 -6.46 4.08 -3.29
N ALA A 15 -6.37 4.27 -4.61
CA ALA A 15 -5.54 3.41 -5.47
C ALA A 15 -4.04 3.48 -5.16
N CYS A 16 -3.53 4.61 -4.66
CA CYS A 16 -2.14 4.73 -4.23
C CYS A 16 -1.90 4.02 -2.89
N VAL A 17 -2.85 4.15 -1.96
CA VAL A 17 -2.81 3.49 -0.65
C VAL A 17 -2.85 1.97 -0.81
N GLU A 18 -3.71 1.44 -1.69
CA GLU A 18 -3.77 0.00 -1.97
C GLU A 18 -2.42 -0.55 -2.46
N ARG A 19 -1.80 0.14 -3.44
CA ARG A 19 -0.47 -0.23 -3.93
C ARG A 19 0.60 -0.13 -2.84
N LYS A 20 0.55 0.91 -2.00
CA LYS A 20 1.50 1.08 -0.91
C LYS A 20 1.32 -0.02 0.13
N TYR A 21 0.08 -0.33 0.51
CA TYR A 21 -0.23 -1.39 1.45
C TYR A 21 0.27 -2.72 0.94
N GLN A 22 -0.02 -3.09 -0.30
CA GLN A 22 0.51 -4.31 -0.93
C GLN A 22 2.04 -4.34 -0.98
N ALA A 23 2.69 -3.21 -1.31
CA ALA A 23 4.15 -3.13 -1.34
C ALA A 23 4.74 -3.27 0.07
N THR A 24 4.13 -2.65 1.08
CA THR A 24 4.62 -2.63 2.46
C THR A 24 4.19 -3.84 3.29
N GLU A 25 3.14 -4.57 2.90
CA GLU A 25 2.71 -5.80 3.59
C GLU A 25 3.84 -6.84 3.58
N PHE A 26 4.67 -6.81 2.54
CA PHE A 26 5.87 -7.60 2.43
C PHE A 26 7.14 -6.84 2.83
N GLU A 27 7.07 -5.60 3.32
CA GLU A 27 8.24 -4.94 3.90
C GLU A 27 8.23 -5.12 5.42
N GLY A 28 9.28 -5.74 5.95
CA GLY A 28 9.48 -5.90 7.37
C GLY A 28 9.90 -4.61 8.06
N THR A 29 10.04 -4.68 9.38
CA THR A 29 10.76 -3.65 10.14
C THR A 29 12.17 -4.19 10.43
N PRO A 30 13.26 -3.53 9.97
CA PRO A 30 13.34 -2.25 9.27
C PRO A 30 12.92 -2.27 7.77
N PRO A 31 12.49 -1.12 7.22
CA PRO A 31 12.04 -1.00 5.83
C PRO A 31 13.14 -1.40 4.83
N GLY A 32 12.75 -2.08 3.75
CA GLY A 32 13.67 -2.66 2.76
C GLY A 32 14.00 -4.15 2.96
N ILE A 33 13.50 -4.78 4.03
CA ILE A 33 13.53 -6.25 4.17
C ILE A 33 12.25 -6.81 3.57
N VAL A 34 12.36 -7.59 2.49
CA VAL A 34 11.20 -8.28 1.92
C VAL A 34 10.88 -9.52 2.76
N LEU A 35 9.76 -9.47 3.50
CA LEU A 35 9.18 -10.59 4.22
C LEU A 35 8.58 -11.59 3.24
N ARG A 36 9.12 -12.80 3.25
CA ARG A 36 8.63 -13.92 2.45
C ARG A 36 7.99 -14.94 3.37
N SER A 37 7.07 -15.74 2.84
CA SER A 37 6.43 -16.82 3.60
C SER A 37 7.42 -17.80 4.26
N ILE A 38 8.65 -17.92 3.74
CA ILE A 38 9.74 -18.70 4.34
C ILE A 38 10.25 -18.14 5.67
N ASP A 39 10.21 -16.82 5.85
CA ASP A 39 10.74 -16.14 7.06
C ASP A 39 9.82 -16.40 8.28
N PHE A 40 8.59 -16.87 8.04
CA PHE A 40 7.62 -17.25 9.08
C PHE A 40 7.65 -18.74 9.42
N ARG A 41 8.53 -19.54 8.78
CA ARG A 41 8.69 -20.95 9.11
C ARG A 41 9.66 -21.07 10.30
N GLY A 42 9.12 -21.38 11.48
CA GLY A 42 9.88 -21.76 12.68
C GLY A 42 10.55 -23.12 12.57
#